data_AF-A0A846WAB5-F1
#
_entry.id   AF-A0A846WAB5-F1
#
_cell.length_a   1.000
_cell.length_b   1.000
_cell.length_c   1.000
_cell.angle_alpha   90.00
_cell.angle_beta   90.00
_cell.angle_gamma   90.00
#
_symmetry.space_group_name_H-M   'P 1'
#
loop_
_entity.id
_entity.type
_entity.pdbx_description
1 polymer ?
#
loop_
_entity_poly.entity_id
_entity_poly.type
_entity_poly.pdbx_seq_one_letter_code
_entity_poly.pdbx_strand_id
1 'polypeptide(L)'
;MADSPADKKGSYKKLGARHKARRRAVDMLFEAEARDVDVSDLLAERAELATRDQSVAPVHPYTNTLVEGVADDLDRVDGTIESYLQDWTLTRLPAVDRAILRIAVWELFHATDVPPVVAVDEAVELAKELSTDDSPSFVNGVLGQVVQVAPQVRAAAAATRAPRQEPEA
;
A
#
# COMPACT_ATOMS: atom_id res chain seq x y z
N MET A 1 -5.34 -43.26 27.64
CA MET A 1 -4.71 -41.93 27.64
C MET A 1 -3.96 -41.79 26.33
N ALA A 2 -4.62 -41.24 25.32
CA ALA A 2 -3.99 -40.83 24.08
C ALA A 2 -4.62 -39.47 23.76
N ASP A 3 -3.80 -38.43 23.89
CA ASP A 3 -4.15 -37.05 23.60
C ASP A 3 -4.07 -36.86 22.08
N SER A 4 -5.20 -36.61 21.44
CA SER A 4 -5.26 -36.28 20.01
C SER A 4 -4.93 -34.79 19.84
N PRO A 5 -4.03 -34.41 18.92
CA PRO A 5 -3.64 -33.01 18.76
C PRO A 5 -4.79 -32.22 18.13
N ALA A 6 -5.14 -31.13 18.79
CA ALA A 6 -6.17 -30.20 18.34
C ALA A 6 -5.81 -29.54 17.00
N ASP A 7 -6.75 -29.62 16.06
CA ASP A 7 -6.78 -28.84 14.83
C ASP A 7 -6.69 -27.34 15.14
N LYS A 8 -5.54 -26.72 14.89
CA LYS A 8 -5.41 -25.25 14.82
C LYS A 8 -6.02 -24.77 13.51
N LYS A 9 -7.36 -24.68 13.45
CA LYS A 9 -8.05 -23.94 12.39
C LYS A 9 -7.71 -22.45 12.52
N GLY A 10 -6.78 -21.99 11.68
CA GLY A 10 -6.54 -20.56 11.46
C GLY A 10 -7.86 -19.87 11.15
N SER A 11 -8.19 -18.85 11.93
CA SER A 11 -9.34 -18.00 11.71
C SER A 11 -9.11 -17.21 10.43
N TYR A 12 -9.58 -17.73 9.29
CA TYR A 12 -9.61 -16.98 8.04
C TYR A 12 -10.65 -15.88 8.19
N LYS A 13 -10.21 -14.74 8.75
CA LYS A 13 -10.96 -13.48 8.77
C LYS A 13 -11.35 -13.23 7.31
N LYS A 14 -12.65 -13.17 7.00
CA LYS A 14 -13.13 -12.99 5.63
C LYS A 14 -12.64 -11.62 5.13
N LEU A 15 -11.54 -11.63 4.37
CA LEU A 15 -10.87 -10.41 3.94
C LEU A 15 -11.81 -9.58 3.04
N GLY A 16 -11.94 -8.29 3.37
CA GLY A 16 -12.84 -7.38 2.66
C GLY A 16 -12.38 -7.05 1.25
N ALA A 17 -13.26 -6.45 0.44
CA ALA A 17 -12.93 -6.07 -0.94
C ALA A 17 -11.72 -5.11 -1.02
N ARG A 18 -11.59 -4.17 -0.08
CA ARG A 18 -10.45 -3.24 0.01
C ARG A 18 -9.13 -3.97 0.29
N HIS A 19 -9.13 -4.99 1.14
CA HIS A 19 -7.95 -5.81 1.40
C HIS A 19 -7.47 -6.52 0.12
N LYS A 20 -8.39 -7.16 -0.61
CA LYS A 20 -8.07 -7.79 -1.91
C LYS A 20 -7.53 -6.80 -2.94
N ALA A 21 -8.08 -5.59 -2.95
CA ALA A 21 -7.61 -4.53 -3.83
C ALA A 21 -6.18 -4.06 -3.49
N ARG A 22 -5.83 -3.95 -2.20
CA ARG A 22 -4.45 -3.64 -1.76
C ARG A 22 -3.48 -4.75 -2.14
N ARG A 23 -3.83 -6.01 -1.87
CA ARG A 23 -3.03 -7.16 -2.30
C ARG A 23 -2.75 -7.09 -3.80
N ARG A 24 -3.78 -6.83 -4.60
CA ARG A 24 -3.62 -6.72 -6.05
C ARG A 24 -2.70 -5.54 -6.44
N ALA A 25 -2.75 -4.43 -5.73
CA ALA A 25 -1.84 -3.30 -5.97
C ALA A 25 -0.39 -3.68 -5.63
N VAL A 26 -0.16 -4.38 -4.52
CA VAL A 26 1.16 -4.93 -4.16
C VAL A 26 1.69 -5.86 -5.25
N ASP A 27 0.86 -6.79 -5.76
CA ASP A 27 1.24 -7.69 -6.85
C ASP A 27 1.69 -6.91 -8.09
N MET A 28 1.02 -5.80 -8.43
CA MET A 28 1.34 -4.98 -9.60
C MET A 28 2.62 -4.19 -9.43
N LEU A 29 2.85 -3.58 -8.26
CA LEU A 29 4.11 -2.91 -7.96
C LEU A 29 5.29 -3.89 -7.98
N PHE A 30 5.10 -5.08 -7.41
CA PHE A 30 6.10 -6.14 -7.44
C PHE A 30 6.38 -6.64 -8.86
N GLU A 31 5.33 -6.88 -9.67
CA GLU A 31 5.47 -7.30 -11.06
C GLU A 31 6.21 -6.24 -11.90
N ALA A 32 5.84 -4.96 -11.76
CA ALA A 32 6.45 -3.87 -12.50
C ALA A 32 7.95 -3.77 -12.20
N GLU A 33 8.32 -3.85 -10.92
CA GLU A 33 9.72 -3.82 -10.50
C GLU A 33 10.50 -5.04 -10.99
N ALA A 34 9.93 -6.24 -10.90
CA ALA A 34 10.57 -7.47 -11.36
C ALA A 34 10.79 -7.50 -12.89
N ARG A 35 9.92 -6.81 -13.63
CA ARG A 35 10.00 -6.69 -15.10
C ARG A 35 10.77 -5.45 -15.57
N ASP A 36 11.16 -4.57 -14.65
CA ASP A 36 11.76 -3.26 -14.94
C ASP A 36 10.91 -2.43 -15.92
N VAL A 37 9.61 -2.32 -15.62
CA VAL A 37 8.64 -1.55 -16.42
C VAL A 37 7.92 -0.52 -15.56
N ASP A 38 7.37 0.51 -16.20
CA ASP A 38 6.53 1.47 -15.52
C ASP A 38 5.22 0.81 -15.03
N VAL A 39 4.86 1.06 -13.77
CA VAL A 39 3.69 0.44 -13.16
C VAL A 39 2.37 1.00 -13.72
N SER A 40 2.36 2.24 -14.20
CA SER A 40 1.21 2.87 -14.86
C SER A 40 0.97 2.25 -16.22
N ASP A 41 2.03 1.95 -16.98
CA ASP A 41 1.95 1.21 -18.24
C ASP A 41 1.40 -0.20 -18.02
N LEU A 42 1.92 -0.91 -17.00
CA LEU A 42 1.41 -2.22 -16.61
C LEU A 42 -0.09 -2.16 -16.23
N LEU A 43 -0.50 -1.14 -15.50
CA LEU A 43 -1.89 -0.94 -15.11
C LEU A 43 -2.80 -0.70 -16.31
N ALA A 44 -2.37 0.15 -17.25
CA ALA A 44 -3.09 0.42 -18.49
C ALA A 44 -3.24 -0.86 -19.33
N GLU A 45 -2.16 -1.66 -19.47
CA GLU A 45 -2.19 -2.95 -20.17
C GLU A 45 -3.21 -3.90 -19.54
N ARG A 46 -3.23 -4.02 -18.20
CA ARG A 46 -4.18 -4.88 -17.46
C ARG A 46 -5.63 -4.42 -17.64
N ALA A 47 -5.89 -3.13 -17.62
CA ALA A 47 -7.23 -2.56 -17.81
C ALA A 47 -7.73 -2.76 -19.25
N GLU A 48 -6.86 -2.56 -20.24
CA GLU A 48 -7.18 -2.77 -21.65
C GLU A 48 -7.47 -4.25 -21.94
N LEU A 49 -6.66 -5.16 -21.37
CA LEU A 49 -6.86 -6.60 -21.51
C LEU A 49 -8.22 -7.04 -20.94
N ALA A 50 -8.62 -6.56 -19.76
CA ALA A 50 -9.93 -6.86 -19.18
C ALA A 50 -11.12 -6.33 -20.02
N THR A 51 -10.89 -5.33 -20.87
CA THR A 51 -11.90 -4.83 -21.81
C THR A 51 -12.05 -5.74 -23.04
N ARG A 52 -10.95 -6.35 -23.49
CA ARG A 52 -10.91 -7.19 -24.70
C ARG A 52 -11.20 -8.67 -24.41
N ASP A 53 -10.85 -9.16 -23.23
CA ASP A 53 -10.99 -10.56 -22.82
C ASP A 53 -11.80 -10.66 -21.52
N GLN A 54 -13.01 -11.18 -21.62
CA GLN A 54 -13.93 -11.34 -20.48
C GLN A 54 -13.48 -12.39 -19.46
N SER A 55 -12.47 -13.22 -19.80
CA SER A 55 -11.87 -14.15 -18.84
C SER A 55 -10.93 -13.44 -17.85
N VAL A 56 -10.50 -12.22 -18.18
CA VAL A 56 -9.64 -11.40 -17.33
C VAL A 56 -10.50 -10.51 -16.44
N ALA A 57 -10.33 -10.66 -15.13
CA ALA A 57 -11.07 -9.86 -14.17
C ALA A 57 -10.71 -8.36 -14.29
N PRO A 58 -11.70 -7.45 -14.25
CA PRO A 58 -11.43 -6.02 -14.21
C PRO A 58 -10.56 -5.62 -13.02
N VAL A 59 -9.70 -4.62 -13.22
CA VAL A 59 -8.94 -4.02 -12.13
C VAL A 59 -9.91 -3.32 -11.18
N HIS A 60 -9.81 -3.65 -9.89
CA HIS A 60 -10.67 -3.02 -8.90
C HIS A 60 -10.37 -1.51 -8.82
N PRO A 61 -11.38 -0.61 -8.71
CA PRO A 61 -11.12 0.83 -8.71
C PRO A 61 -10.12 1.28 -7.64
N TYR A 62 -10.19 0.69 -6.45
CA TYR A 62 -9.22 1.00 -5.41
C TYR A 62 -7.80 0.51 -5.71
N THR A 63 -7.63 -0.59 -6.46
CA THR A 63 -6.29 -0.99 -6.94
C THR A 63 -5.75 0.08 -7.88
N ASN A 64 -6.58 0.59 -8.79
CA ASN A 64 -6.22 1.68 -9.70
C ASN A 64 -5.74 2.91 -8.92
N THR A 65 -6.56 3.37 -7.96
CA THR A 65 -6.24 4.51 -7.09
C THR A 65 -4.90 4.37 -6.38
N LEU A 66 -4.59 3.18 -5.84
CA LEU A 66 -3.35 2.95 -5.12
C LEU A 66 -2.13 2.93 -6.05
N VAL A 67 -2.25 2.26 -7.20
CA VAL A 67 -1.15 2.11 -8.15
C VAL A 67 -0.81 3.44 -8.81
N GLU A 68 -1.80 4.14 -9.35
CA GLU A 68 -1.61 5.48 -9.95
C GLU A 68 -1.10 6.46 -8.91
N GLY A 69 -1.68 6.46 -7.71
CA GLY A 69 -1.27 7.35 -6.64
C GLY A 69 0.19 7.15 -6.23
N VAL A 70 0.64 5.89 -6.08
CA VAL A 70 2.04 5.61 -5.80
C VAL A 70 2.94 6.00 -6.97
N ALA A 71 2.53 5.76 -8.21
CA ALA A 71 3.32 6.14 -9.39
C ALA A 71 3.53 7.67 -9.46
N ASP A 72 2.46 8.44 -9.24
CA ASP A 72 2.48 9.90 -9.28
C ASP A 72 3.32 10.53 -8.15
N ASP A 73 3.33 9.90 -6.96
CA ASP A 73 4.02 10.39 -5.75
C ASP A 73 5.28 9.58 -5.39
N LEU A 74 5.84 8.80 -6.34
CA LEU A 74 6.85 7.77 -6.05
C LEU A 74 8.06 8.31 -5.28
N ASP A 75 8.69 9.38 -5.77
CA ASP A 75 9.88 9.97 -5.15
C ASP A 75 9.62 10.41 -3.70
N ARG A 76 8.42 10.95 -3.45
CA ARG A 76 8.02 11.42 -2.13
C ARG A 76 7.71 10.26 -1.20
N VAL A 77 7.04 9.22 -1.70
CA VAL A 77 6.75 7.99 -0.95
C VAL A 77 8.05 7.29 -0.57
N ASP A 78 8.96 7.09 -1.54
CA ASP A 78 10.25 6.44 -1.33
C ASP A 78 11.13 7.23 -0.37
N GLY A 79 11.26 8.56 -0.57
CA GLY A 79 12.03 9.41 0.34
C GLY A 79 11.46 9.45 1.76
N THR A 80 10.13 9.35 1.90
CA THR A 80 9.48 9.21 3.22
C THR A 80 9.90 7.90 3.87
N ILE A 81 9.78 6.77 3.16
CA ILE A 81 10.15 5.46 3.70
C ILE A 81 11.62 5.46 4.13
N GLU A 82 12.51 5.92 3.25
CA GLU A 82 13.96 5.99 3.50
C GLU A 82 14.30 6.80 4.75
N SER A 83 13.59 7.91 5.03
CA SER A 83 13.82 8.71 6.23
C SER A 83 13.55 7.98 7.55
N TYR A 84 12.79 6.89 7.50
CA TYR A 84 12.46 6.05 8.65
C TYR A 84 13.18 4.69 8.65
N LEU A 85 13.96 4.38 7.62
CA LEU A 85 14.84 3.21 7.64
C LEU A 85 16.10 3.52 8.44
N GLN A 86 16.42 2.65 9.41
CA GLN A 86 17.70 2.70 10.13
C GLN A 86 18.68 1.78 9.42
N ASP A 87 19.85 2.28 9.02
CA ASP A 87 20.97 1.51 8.41
C ASP A 87 20.69 0.76 7.09
N TRP A 88 19.48 0.89 6.53
CA TRP A 88 19.05 0.18 5.33
C TRP A 88 18.61 1.16 4.24
N THR A 89 19.00 0.88 3.00
CA THR A 89 18.44 1.57 1.84
C THR A 89 17.14 0.90 1.42
N LEU A 90 16.22 1.65 0.82
CA LEU A 90 14.95 1.11 0.35
C LEU A 90 15.13 -0.05 -0.64
N THR A 91 16.16 0.03 -1.47
CA THR A 91 16.55 -1.00 -2.46
C THR A 91 17.01 -2.31 -1.84
N ARG A 92 17.44 -2.32 -0.57
CA ARG A 92 17.86 -3.55 0.15
C ARG A 92 16.70 -4.30 0.78
N LEU A 93 15.51 -3.70 0.84
CA LEU A 93 14.33 -4.39 1.34
C LEU A 93 13.87 -5.47 0.35
N PRO A 94 13.23 -6.55 0.82
CA PRO A 94 12.47 -7.43 -0.06
C PRO A 94 11.50 -6.62 -0.92
N ALA A 95 11.41 -6.95 -2.21
CA ALA A 95 10.57 -6.18 -3.15
C ALA A 95 9.09 -6.15 -2.73
N VAL A 96 8.60 -7.23 -2.14
CA VAL A 96 7.24 -7.30 -1.56
C VAL A 96 7.09 -6.32 -0.39
N ASP A 97 8.04 -6.29 0.55
CA ASP A 97 7.99 -5.38 1.71
C ASP A 97 8.04 -3.91 1.26
N ARG A 98 8.90 -3.60 0.28
CA ARG A 98 8.96 -2.27 -0.33
C ARG A 98 7.65 -1.90 -1.01
N ALA A 99 7.03 -2.79 -1.77
CA ALA A 99 5.73 -2.55 -2.40
C ALA A 99 4.62 -2.31 -1.35
N ILE A 100 4.60 -3.10 -0.27
CA ILE A 100 3.65 -2.92 0.85
C ILE A 100 3.84 -1.54 1.50
N LEU A 101 5.09 -1.16 1.81
CA LEU A 101 5.40 0.14 2.41
C LEU A 101 4.98 1.30 1.50
N ARG A 102 5.26 1.21 0.19
CA ARG A 102 4.85 2.25 -0.78
C ARG A 102 3.34 2.48 -0.77
N ILE A 103 2.57 1.40 -0.84
CA ILE A 103 1.10 1.48 -0.79
C ILE A 103 0.61 2.06 0.53
N ALA A 104 1.15 1.58 1.66
CA ALA A 104 0.73 2.00 2.98
C ALA A 104 1.05 3.48 3.26
N VAL A 105 2.26 3.94 2.90
CA VAL A 105 2.66 5.35 3.06
C VAL A 105 1.78 6.26 2.19
N TRP A 106 1.51 5.87 0.95
CA TRP A 106 0.61 6.64 0.10
C TRP A 106 -0.81 6.72 0.71
N GLU A 107 -1.38 5.60 1.18
CA GLU A 107 -2.68 5.62 1.86
C GLU A 107 -2.69 6.52 3.10
N LEU A 108 -1.63 6.45 3.93
CA LEU A 108 -1.48 7.29 5.10
C LEU A 108 -1.51 8.78 4.74
N PHE A 109 -1.00 9.18 3.59
CA PHE A 109 -0.94 10.59 3.20
C PHE A 109 -2.15 11.06 2.38
N HIS A 110 -2.78 10.19 1.59
CA HIS A 110 -3.75 10.59 0.58
C HIS A 110 -5.16 9.99 0.78
N ALA A 111 -5.28 8.80 1.37
CA ALA A 111 -6.58 8.12 1.54
C ALA A 111 -7.34 8.65 2.77
N THR A 112 -8.08 9.75 2.60
CA THR A 112 -8.85 10.39 3.68
C THR A 112 -10.06 9.58 4.16
N ASP A 113 -10.54 8.63 3.34
CA ASP A 113 -11.61 7.69 3.69
C ASP A 113 -11.12 6.48 4.51
N VAL A 114 -9.79 6.32 4.67
CA VAL A 114 -9.18 5.24 5.43
C VAL A 114 -8.58 5.78 6.74
N PRO A 115 -9.01 5.28 7.91
CA PRO A 115 -8.37 5.61 9.19
C PRO A 115 -6.89 5.17 9.18
N PRO A 116 -5.96 6.00 9.66
CA PRO A 116 -4.53 5.68 9.62
C PRO A 116 -4.17 4.33 10.28
N VAL A 117 -4.80 4.01 11.41
CA VAL A 117 -4.60 2.72 12.10
C VAL A 117 -4.99 1.52 11.21
N VAL A 118 -6.05 1.66 10.41
CA VAL A 118 -6.50 0.60 9.50
C VAL A 118 -5.51 0.42 8.34
N ALA A 119 -4.93 1.51 7.82
CA ALA A 119 -3.90 1.41 6.78
C ALA A 119 -2.66 0.65 7.28
N VAL A 120 -2.24 0.91 8.53
CA VAL A 120 -1.12 0.18 9.16
C VAL A 120 -1.48 -1.29 9.38
N ASP A 121 -2.63 -1.58 9.97
CA ASP A 121 -3.08 -2.97 10.22
C ASP A 121 -3.15 -3.80 8.93
N GLU A 122 -3.65 -3.21 7.85
CA GLU A 122 -3.75 -3.85 6.54
C GLU A 122 -2.38 -4.11 5.90
N ALA A 123 -1.44 -3.17 6.04
CA ALA A 123 -0.07 -3.36 5.57
C ALA A 123 0.64 -4.50 6.34
N VAL A 124 0.43 -4.57 7.65
CA VAL A 124 0.96 -5.64 8.50
C VAL A 124 0.36 -6.98 8.14
N GLU A 125 -0.94 -7.06 7.83
CA GLU A 125 -1.53 -8.31 7.34
C GLU A 125 -0.99 -8.72 5.97
N LEU A 126 -0.84 -7.79 5.03
CA LEU A 126 -0.23 -8.12 3.73
C LEU A 126 1.20 -8.65 3.90
N ALA A 127 1.98 -8.11 4.84
CA ALA A 127 3.31 -8.60 5.13
C ALA A 127 3.30 -10.04 5.68
N LYS A 128 2.32 -10.40 6.54
CA LYS A 128 2.16 -11.78 7.03
C LYS A 128 1.81 -12.76 5.91
N GLU A 129 1.04 -12.29 4.93
CA GLU A 129 0.50 -13.15 3.89
C GLU A 129 1.41 -13.31 2.69
N LEU A 130 2.30 -12.35 2.42
CA LEU A 130 3.08 -12.26 1.18
C LEU A 130 4.59 -12.33 1.39
N SER A 131 5.07 -12.15 2.62
CA SER A 131 6.50 -11.97 2.90
C SER A 131 7.01 -12.93 3.97
N THR A 132 8.10 -12.58 4.64
CA THR A 132 8.76 -13.42 5.65
C THR A 132 8.17 -13.26 7.04
N ASP A 133 8.49 -14.18 7.96
CA ASP A 133 8.01 -14.15 9.35
C ASP A 133 8.41 -12.87 10.12
N ASP A 134 9.53 -12.23 9.73
CA ASP A 134 10.02 -11.00 10.36
C ASP A 134 9.36 -9.74 9.78
N SER A 135 8.88 -9.81 8.53
CA SER A 135 8.34 -8.66 7.78
C SER A 135 7.17 -7.94 8.47
N PRO A 136 6.19 -8.60 9.11
CA PRO A 136 5.09 -7.92 9.81
C PRO A 136 5.58 -6.97 10.90
N SER A 137 6.57 -7.40 11.68
CA SER A 137 7.13 -6.60 12.77
C SER A 137 7.91 -5.40 12.24
N PHE A 138 8.67 -5.61 11.16
CA PHE A 138 9.42 -4.57 10.47
C PHE A 138 8.49 -3.51 9.86
N VAL A 139 7.49 -3.92 9.07
CA VAL A 139 6.50 -3.01 8.46
C VAL A 139 5.77 -2.21 9.53
N ASN A 140 5.35 -2.86 10.62
CA ASN A 140 4.72 -2.17 11.74
C ASN A 140 5.64 -1.13 12.39
N GLY A 141 6.93 -1.45 12.55
CA GLY A 141 7.92 -0.53 13.13
C GLY A 141 8.09 0.74 12.29
N VAL A 142 8.27 0.59 10.98
CA VAL A 142 8.41 1.72 10.04
C VAL A 142 7.14 2.56 10.01
N LEU A 143 5.98 1.92 9.77
CA LEU A 143 4.71 2.65 9.63
C LEU A 143 4.23 3.26 10.95
N GLY A 144 4.62 2.69 12.10
CA GLY A 144 4.35 3.26 13.42
C GLY A 144 4.99 4.64 13.64
N GLN A 145 6.08 4.94 12.93
CA GLN A 145 6.67 6.29 12.92
C GLN A 145 6.01 7.19 11.88
N VAL A 146 5.79 6.69 10.65
CA VAL A 146 5.16 7.46 9.56
C VAL A 146 3.74 7.93 9.93
N VAL A 147 2.97 7.09 10.63
CA VAL A 147 1.59 7.43 11.00
C VAL A 147 1.49 8.66 11.91
N GLN A 148 2.56 8.99 12.66
CA GLN A 148 2.59 10.17 13.55
C GLN A 148 2.62 11.50 12.77
N VAL A 149 3.13 11.49 11.54
CA VAL A 149 3.23 12.69 10.69
C VAL A 149 2.13 12.78 9.63
N ALA A 150 1.38 11.70 9.43
CA ALA A 150 0.30 11.63 8.43
C ALA A 150 -0.78 12.73 8.61
N PRO A 151 -1.26 13.07 9.83
CA PRO A 151 -2.23 14.15 10.00
C PRO A 151 -1.73 15.52 9.52
N GLN A 152 -0.48 15.85 9.78
CA GLN A 152 0.15 17.12 9.40
C GLN A 152 0.33 17.19 7.89
N VAL A 153 0.74 16.08 7.27
CA VAL A 153 0.83 15.95 5.81
C VAL A 153 -0.53 16.17 5.15
N ARG A 154 -1.58 15.50 5.65
CA ARG A 154 -2.96 15.67 5.15
C ARG A 154 -3.44 17.12 5.30
N ALA A 155 -3.16 17.75 6.43
CA ALA A 155 -3.53 19.14 6.69
C ALA A 155 -2.83 20.13 5.74
N ALA A 156 -1.53 19.94 5.49
CA ALA A 156 -0.78 20.77 4.55
C ALA A 156 -1.29 20.63 3.11
N ALA A 157 -1.62 19.41 2.68
CA ALA A 157 -2.23 19.16 1.37
C ALA A 157 -3.60 19.84 1.23
N ALA A 158 -4.43 19.80 2.28
CA ALA A 158 -5.73 20.46 2.30
C ALA A 158 -5.60 21.99 2.22
N ALA A 159 -4.66 22.58 2.96
CA ALA A 159 -4.41 24.03 2.96
C ALA A 159 -3.95 24.56 1.59
N THR A 160 -3.16 23.76 0.86
CA THR A 160 -2.68 24.13 -0.48
C THR A 160 -3.80 24.09 -1.53
N ARG A 161 -4.83 23.25 -1.31
CA ARG A 161 -5.99 23.11 -2.21
C ARG A 161 -7.11 24.12 -1.94
N ALA A 162 -7.11 24.78 -0.77
CA ALA A 162 -8.11 25.79 -0.46
C ALA A 162 -7.93 27.03 -1.37
N PRO A 163 -8.99 27.53 -2.03
CA PRO A 163 -8.88 28.78 -2.78
C PRO A 163 -8.46 29.88 -1.80
N ARG A 164 -7.39 30.62 -2.15
CA ARG A 164 -7.01 31.85 -1.44
C ARG A 164 -8.25 32.74 -1.42
N GLN A 165 -8.87 32.90 -0.25
CA GLN A 165 -9.92 33.88 -0.06
C GLN A 165 -9.28 35.25 -0.33
N GLU A 166 -9.56 35.82 -1.51
CA GLU A 166 -9.21 37.21 -1.80
C GLU A 166 -9.97 38.10 -0.82
N PRO A 167 -9.32 39.09 -0.18
CA PRO A 167 -10.02 39.99 0.72
C PRO A 167 -11.00 40.82 -0.11
N GLU A 168 -12.30 40.75 0.22
CA GLU A 168 -13.30 41.70 -0.28
C GLU A 168 -12.85 43.12 0.09
N ALA A 169 -12.71 43.96 -0.94
CA ALA A 169 -12.33 45.37 -0.84
C ALA A 169 -13.57 46.27 -0.66
#